data_AF-A0A7Z9KVN3-F1
#
_entry.id   AF-A0A7Z9KVN3-F1
#
_cell.length_a   1.000
_cell.length_b   1.000
_cell.length_c   1.000
_cell.angle_alpha   90.00
_cell.angle_beta   90.00
_cell.angle_gamma   90.00
#
_symmetry.space_group_name_H-M   'P 1'
#
loop_
_entity.id
_entity.type
_entity.pdbx_description
1 polymer ?
#
loop_
_entity_poly.entity_id
_entity_poly.type
_entity_poly.pdbx_seq_one_letter_code
_entity_poly.pdbx_strand_id
1 'polypeptide(L)'
;MNFEKFTDKFWLRKGAGGTAYEIRGKLSWNLPQLIFNPEELDVASLAGLMEGILKESTRLYFMRRRLQVDMILSPPTDRASLLSKQLRLEELTGLIDAMTGGWFQRKLTQAFSTSRRKGKKPAKASNKKAAAKPAKK
;
A
#
# COMPACT_ATOMS: atom_id res chain seq x y z
N MET A 1 16.56 -94.21 44.00
CA MET A 1 16.14 -93.32 42.89
C MET A 1 17.14 -92.18 42.82
N ASN A 2 18.06 -92.25 41.85
CA ASN A 2 19.19 -91.34 41.70
C ASN A 2 18.78 -90.09 40.90
N PHE A 3 19.10 -88.91 41.44
CA PHE A 3 19.01 -87.62 40.77
C PHE A 3 20.33 -87.36 40.03
N GLU A 4 20.39 -87.69 38.74
CA GLU A 4 21.52 -87.31 37.88
C GLU A 4 21.24 -85.96 37.19
N LYS A 5 21.90 -84.94 37.77
CA LYS A 5 22.56 -83.80 37.11
C LYS A 5 22.01 -83.35 35.75
N PHE A 6 21.02 -82.46 35.83
CA PHE A 6 20.49 -81.70 34.70
C PHE A 6 21.33 -80.42 34.47
N THR A 7 22.55 -80.51 33.94
CA THR A 7 23.26 -79.33 33.41
C THR A 7 24.21 -79.73 32.28
N ASP A 8 23.65 -80.21 31.18
CA ASP A 8 24.46 -80.30 29.96
C ASP A 8 24.68 -78.89 29.39
N LYS A 9 25.96 -78.62 29.17
CA LYS A 9 26.48 -77.41 28.56
C LYS A 9 26.14 -77.41 27.08
N PHE A 10 25.15 -76.62 26.74
CA PHE A 10 24.79 -76.21 25.40
C PHE A 10 24.47 -74.73 25.60
N TRP A 11 25.26 -73.72 25.24
CA TRP A 11 25.50 -73.23 23.88
C TRP A 11 26.45 -72.02 23.93
N LEU A 12 27.51 -72.03 24.74
CA LEU A 12 28.56 -71.00 24.70
C LEU A 12 29.38 -71.12 23.40
N ARG A 13 28.76 -70.74 22.28
CA ARG A 13 29.44 -70.39 21.03
C ARG A 13 30.14 -69.04 21.25
N LYS A 14 31.39 -69.12 21.72
CA LYS A 14 32.35 -68.03 21.58
C LYS A 14 32.76 -68.00 20.11
N GLY A 15 32.08 -67.19 19.31
CA GLY A 15 32.23 -67.23 17.85
C GLY A 15 31.53 -66.08 17.14
N ALA A 16 31.97 -64.85 17.42
CA ALA A 16 31.99 -63.74 16.48
C ALA A 16 32.79 -62.61 17.15
N GLY A 17 34.09 -62.52 16.86
CA GLY A 17 34.84 -61.30 17.09
C GLY A 17 34.33 -60.24 16.14
N GLY A 18 33.22 -59.58 16.51
CA GLY A 18 32.66 -58.46 15.79
C GLY A 18 33.26 -57.17 16.32
N THR A 19 34.03 -56.47 15.51
CA THR A 19 34.39 -55.08 15.77
C THR A 19 33.14 -54.22 15.57
N ALA A 20 32.44 -53.92 16.66
CA ALA A 20 31.35 -52.96 16.64
C ALA A 20 31.95 -51.55 16.59
N TYR A 21 31.87 -50.89 15.44
CA TYR A 21 32.18 -49.47 15.32
C TYR A 21 30.95 -48.66 15.73
N GLU A 22 30.99 -48.08 16.93
CA GLU A 22 29.98 -47.14 17.39
C GLU A 22 30.38 -45.72 16.96
N ILE A 23 29.68 -45.16 15.98
CA ILE A 23 29.88 -43.78 15.55
C ILE A 23 28.81 -42.91 16.21
N ARG A 24 29.23 -42.00 17.08
CA ARG A 24 28.36 -41.06 17.76
C ARG A 24 28.59 -39.66 17.21
N GLY A 25 27.64 -39.16 16.40
CA GLY A 25 27.62 -37.78 15.92
C GLY A 25 26.68 -36.93 16.77
N LYS A 26 27.11 -35.71 17.13
CA LYS A 26 26.22 -34.67 17.66
C LYS A 26 25.90 -33.70 16.53
N LEU A 27 24.62 -33.57 16.20
CA LEU A 27 24.12 -32.56 15.28
C LEU A 27 23.63 -31.37 16.12
N SER A 28 24.35 -30.24 16.11
CA SER A 28 23.87 -29.00 16.72
C SER A 28 23.22 -28.15 15.64
N TRP A 29 21.90 -28.13 15.60
CA TRP A 29 21.17 -27.24 14.69
C TRP A 29 20.92 -25.89 15.36
N ASN A 30 21.41 -24.81 14.76
CA ASN A 30 21.21 -23.46 15.26
C ASN A 30 19.90 -22.88 14.66
N LEU A 31 18.74 -23.28 15.20
CA LEU A 31 17.42 -22.77 14.78
C LEU A 31 17.12 -21.27 15.04
N PRO A 32 17.78 -20.53 15.95
CA PRO A 32 17.47 -19.12 16.19
C PRO A 32 17.64 -18.20 14.98
N GLN A 33 18.53 -18.54 14.03
CA GLN A 33 18.74 -17.76 12.81
C GLN A 33 17.74 -18.07 11.68
N LEU A 34 16.85 -19.05 11.85
CA LEU A 34 15.81 -19.37 10.87
C LEU A 34 14.45 -18.71 11.21
N ILE A 35 14.30 -18.21 12.44
CA ILE A 35 13.06 -17.56 12.92
C ILE A 35 13.11 -16.03 12.77
N PHE A 36 14.31 -15.43 12.66
CA PHE A 36 14.46 -14.02 12.30
C PHE A 36 14.84 -13.91 10.83
N ASN A 37 13.82 -13.89 9.96
CA ASN A 37 14.02 -13.52 8.57
C ASN A 37 14.29 -12.00 8.51
N PRO A 38 15.45 -11.52 8.02
CA PRO A 38 15.73 -10.09 7.90
C PRO A 38 14.69 -9.34 7.05
N GLU A 39 13.98 -10.04 6.17
CA GLU A 39 12.83 -9.55 5.41
C GLU A 39 11.70 -9.03 6.32
N GLU A 40 11.50 -9.63 7.50
CA GLU A 40 10.45 -9.22 8.45
C GLU A 40 10.77 -7.86 9.11
N LEU A 41 12.06 -7.56 9.29
CA LEU A 41 12.52 -6.25 9.77
C LEU A 41 12.36 -5.18 8.68
N ASP A 42 12.56 -5.55 7.41
CA ASP A 42 12.41 -4.63 6.27
C ASP A 42 10.94 -4.24 6.04
N VAL A 43 10.01 -5.21 6.05
CA VAL A 43 8.56 -4.92 5.91
C VAL A 43 8.02 -4.07 7.06
N ALA A 44 8.50 -4.26 8.30
CA ALA A 44 8.10 -3.42 9.43
C ALA A 44 8.56 -1.97 9.25
N SER A 45 9.78 -1.76 8.73
CA SER A 45 10.29 -0.43 8.43
C SER A 45 9.49 0.26 7.31
N LEU A 46 9.10 -0.50 6.29
CA LEU A 46 8.32 -0.01 5.16
C LEU A 46 6.88 0.34 5.57
N ALA A 47 6.28 -0.44 6.47
CA ALA A 47 4.99 -0.15 7.06
C ALA A 47 5.01 1.19 7.84
N GLY A 48 6.06 1.43 8.64
CA GLY A 48 6.23 2.70 9.35
C GLY A 48 6.36 3.92 8.43
N LEU A 49 7.10 3.78 7.32
CA LEU A 49 7.22 4.83 6.30
C LEU A 49 5.86 5.12 5.63
N MET A 50 5.12 4.07 5.27
CA MET A 50 3.79 4.21 4.68
C MET A 50 2.81 4.88 5.64
N GLU A 51 2.84 4.52 6.93
CA GLU A 51 2.02 5.16 7.95
C GLU A 51 2.37 6.64 8.11
N GLY A 52 3.66 6.99 8.09
CA GLY A 52 4.14 8.37 8.10
C GLY A 52 3.60 9.20 6.93
N ILE A 53 3.71 8.66 5.70
CA ILE A 53 3.20 9.31 4.49
C ILE A 53 1.67 9.46 4.56
N LEU A 54 0.96 8.42 5.01
CA LEU A 54 -0.49 8.45 5.12
C LEU A 54 -0.95 9.51 6.13
N LYS A 55 -0.32 9.57 7.30
CA LYS A 55 -0.60 10.56 8.33
C LYS A 55 -0.36 11.98 7.84
N GLU A 56 0.76 12.23 7.18
CA GLU A 56 1.10 13.57 6.69
C GLU A 56 0.20 13.99 5.52
N SER A 57 -0.11 13.09 4.58
CA SER A 57 -1.07 13.36 3.50
C SER A 57 -2.46 13.73 4.04
N THR A 58 -2.91 13.02 5.08
CA THR A 58 -4.18 13.27 5.75
C THR A 58 -4.17 14.61 6.47
N ARG A 59 -3.08 14.93 7.16
CA ARG A 59 -2.88 16.22 7.83
C ARG A 59 -2.96 17.37 6.82
N LEU A 60 -2.19 17.31 5.73
CA LEU A 60 -2.19 18.32 4.66
C LEU A 60 -3.58 18.49 4.05
N TYR A 61 -4.30 17.39 3.79
CA TYR A 61 -5.66 17.42 3.26
C TYR A 61 -6.61 18.22 4.16
N PHE A 62 -6.61 17.94 5.47
CA PHE A 62 -7.48 18.64 6.41
C PHE A 62 -7.04 20.09 6.64
N MET A 63 -5.75 20.41 6.58
CA MET A 63 -5.28 21.80 6.60
C MET A 63 -5.82 22.58 5.40
N ARG A 64 -5.72 22.02 4.19
CA ARG A 64 -6.32 22.60 2.98
C ARG A 64 -7.82 22.78 3.15
N ARG A 65 -8.52 21.77 3.66
CA ARG A 65 -9.98 21.83 3.85
C ARG A 65 -10.40 22.92 4.84
N ARG A 66 -9.67 23.07 5.95
CA ARG A 66 -9.92 24.13 6.93
C ARG A 66 -9.72 25.51 6.31
N LEU A 67 -8.65 25.72 5.54
CA LEU A 67 -8.40 26.99 4.87
C LEU A 67 -9.50 27.32 3.83
N GLN A 68 -9.99 26.32 3.09
CA GLN A 68 -11.12 26.50 2.18
C GLN A 68 -12.41 26.91 2.92
N VAL A 69 -12.69 26.27 4.05
CA VAL A 69 -13.86 26.61 4.89
C VAL A 69 -13.71 28.01 5.45
N ASP A 70 -12.52 28.36 5.94
CA ASP A 70 -12.23 29.70 6.45
C ASP A 70 -12.44 30.77 5.38
N MET A 71 -11.99 30.55 4.14
CA MET A 71 -12.23 31.49 3.04
C MET A 71 -13.71 31.66 2.68
N ILE A 72 -14.56 30.66 2.96
CA ILE A 72 -16.01 30.73 2.71
C ILE A 72 -16.71 31.45 3.86
N LEU A 73 -16.34 31.15 5.10
CA LEU A 73 -16.95 31.73 6.30
C LEU A 73 -16.48 33.17 6.57
N SER A 74 -15.20 33.44 6.31
CA SER A 74 -14.56 34.73 6.50
C SER A 74 -13.90 35.18 5.18
N PRO A 75 -14.70 35.62 4.19
CA PRO A 75 -14.16 36.09 2.92
C PRO A 75 -13.21 37.28 3.17
N PRO A 76 -11.92 37.19 2.76
CA PRO A 76 -10.98 38.28 2.97
C PRO A 76 -11.43 39.52 2.21
N THR A 77 -11.57 40.65 2.92
CA THR A 77 -11.94 41.94 2.33
C THR A 77 -10.78 42.54 1.52
N ASP A 78 -9.55 42.19 1.91
CA ASP A 78 -8.32 42.66 1.28
C ASP A 78 -7.82 41.70 0.19
N ARG A 79 -7.38 42.27 -0.93
CA ARG A 79 -6.88 41.51 -2.09
C ARG A 79 -5.56 40.81 -1.80
N ALA A 80 -4.66 41.41 -1.02
CA ALA A 80 -3.37 40.79 -0.70
C ALA A 80 -3.58 39.55 0.21
N SER A 81 -4.50 39.66 1.17
CA SER A 81 -4.92 38.56 2.03
C SER A 81 -5.57 37.43 1.23
N LEU A 82 -6.41 37.76 0.25
CA LEU A 82 -7.04 36.78 -0.64
C LEU A 82 -5.99 36.02 -1.46
N LEU A 83 -5.06 36.73 -2.10
CA LEU A 83 -3.99 36.12 -2.89
C LEU A 83 -3.09 35.24 -2.03
N SER A 84 -2.76 35.67 -0.82
CA SER A 84 -1.96 34.91 0.13
C SER A 84 -2.63 33.58 0.52
N LYS A 85 -3.93 33.62 0.81
CA LYS A 85 -4.70 32.39 1.11
C LYS A 85 -4.80 31.47 -0.12
N GLN A 86 -4.92 32.02 -1.32
CA GLN A 86 -4.90 31.24 -2.57
C GLN A 86 -3.56 30.56 -2.80
N LEU A 87 -2.45 31.29 -2.68
CA LEU A 87 -1.11 30.73 -2.82
C LEU A 87 -0.87 29.61 -1.81
N ARG A 88 -1.35 29.79 -0.56
CA ARG A 88 -1.26 28.75 0.46
C ARG A 88 -2.08 27.51 0.12
N LEU A 89 -3.24 27.67 -0.52
CA LEU A 89 -4.02 26.53 -1.03
C LEU A 89 -3.30 25.79 -2.16
N GLU A 90 -2.64 26.52 -3.05
CA GLU A 90 -1.86 25.93 -4.14
C GLU A 90 -0.65 25.15 -3.60
N GLU A 91 0.07 25.71 -2.64
CA GLU A 91 1.18 25.04 -1.96
C GLU A 91 0.74 23.74 -1.29
N LEU A 92 -0.34 23.78 -0.49
CA LEU A 92 -0.89 22.59 0.16
C LEU A 92 -1.34 21.54 -0.87
N THR A 93 -1.89 21.99 -1.99
CA THR A 93 -2.28 21.09 -3.09
C THR A 93 -1.05 20.45 -3.73
N GLY A 94 0.02 21.20 -3.98
CA GLY A 94 1.28 20.70 -4.52
C GLY A 94 1.97 19.68 -3.60
N LEU A 95 1.98 19.92 -2.28
CA LEU A 95 2.55 18.99 -1.30
C LEU A 95 1.79 17.66 -1.28
N ILE A 96 0.46 17.69 -1.28
CA ILE A 96 -0.37 16.46 -1.36
C ILE A 96 -0.12 15.74 -2.69
N ASP A 97 -0.02 16.49 -3.79
CA ASP A 97 0.17 15.92 -5.12
C ASP A 97 1.55 15.27 -5.28
N ALA A 98 2.59 15.85 -4.68
CA ALA A 98 3.93 15.28 -4.61
C ALA A 98 3.95 13.94 -3.85
N MET A 99 3.25 13.86 -2.71
CA MET A 99 3.14 12.63 -1.93
C MET A 99 2.24 11.56 -2.57
N THR A 100 1.32 11.97 -3.45
CA THR A 100 0.36 11.08 -4.12
C THR A 100 0.70 10.79 -5.59
N GLY A 101 1.84 11.29 -6.09
CA GLY A 101 2.29 11.07 -7.47
C GLY A 101 1.31 11.61 -8.52
N GLY A 102 0.75 12.80 -8.30
CA GLY A 102 -0.19 13.42 -9.24
C GLY A 102 -1.64 12.93 -9.12
N TRP A 103 -1.92 11.96 -8.24
CA TRP A 103 -3.25 11.34 -8.17
C TRP A 103 -4.32 12.32 -7.71
N PHE A 104 -3.99 13.16 -6.74
CA PHE A 104 -4.93 14.12 -6.16
C PHE A 104 -5.41 15.14 -7.21
N GLN A 105 -4.48 15.74 -7.95
CA GLN A 105 -4.81 16.70 -9.01
C GLN A 105 -5.67 16.05 -10.11
N ARG A 106 -5.32 14.84 -10.56
CA ARG A 106 -6.09 14.09 -11.57
C ARG A 106 -7.53 13.87 -11.12
N LYS A 107 -7.74 13.48 -9.86
CA LYS A 107 -9.09 13.28 -9.30
C LYS A 107 -9.88 14.58 -9.22
N LEU A 108 -9.25 15.69 -8.85
CA LEU A 108 -9.88 17.00 -8.86
C LEU A 108 -10.33 17.38 -10.29
N THR A 109 -9.46 17.28 -11.29
CA THR A 109 -9.79 17.59 -12.69
C THR A 109 -10.94 16.72 -13.22
N GLN A 110 -10.95 15.43 -12.88
CA GLN A 110 -12.05 14.51 -13.24
C GLN A 110 -13.38 14.94 -12.63
N ALA A 111 -13.39 15.29 -11.34
CA ALA A 111 -14.59 15.77 -10.66
C ALA A 111 -15.14 17.06 -11.31
N PHE A 112 -14.26 18.02 -11.61
CA PHE A 112 -14.65 19.26 -12.29
C PHE A 112 -15.18 19.01 -13.71
N SER A 113 -14.57 18.10 -14.47
CA SER A 113 -15.01 17.78 -15.84
C SER A 113 -16.41 17.12 -15.87
N THR A 114 -16.72 16.30 -14.87
CA THR A 114 -18.01 15.60 -14.76
C THR A 114 -19.13 16.57 -14.41
N SER A 115 -18.89 17.49 -13.46
CA SER A 115 -19.82 18.56 -13.12
C SER A 115 -20.12 19.46 -14.34
N ARG A 116 -19.08 19.84 -15.09
CA ARG A 116 -19.20 20.71 -16.28
C ARG A 116 -19.99 20.04 -17.42
N ARG A 117 -19.85 18.72 -17.61
CA ARG A 117 -20.65 17.95 -18.59
C ARG A 117 -22.13 17.88 -18.21
N LYS A 118 -22.45 17.71 -16.92
CA LYS A 118 -23.84 17.61 -16.45
C LYS A 118 -24.65 18.92 -16.61
N GLY A 119 -23.96 20.07 -16.63
CA GLY A 119 -24.57 21.39 -16.88
C GLY A 119 -24.82 21.74 -18.36
N LYS A 120 -24.15 21.08 -19.32
CA LYS A 120 -24.40 21.27 -20.75
C LYS A 120 -25.53 20.34 -21.21
N LYS A 121 -26.79 20.78 -21.05
CA LYS A 121 -27.88 20.24 -21.90
C LYS A 121 -27.49 20.49 -23.37
N PRO A 122 -27.53 19.49 -24.26
CA PRO A 122 -27.27 19.73 -25.67
C PRO A 122 -28.36 20.68 -26.19
N ALA A 123 -27.97 21.90 -26.55
CA ALA A 123 -28.81 22.78 -27.34
C ALA A 123 -29.13 22.04 -28.63
N LYS A 124 -30.40 21.64 -28.80
CA LYS A 124 -30.90 20.96 -29.99
C LYS A 124 -30.40 21.70 -31.22
N ALA A 125 -29.68 20.99 -32.09
CA ALA A 125 -29.32 21.48 -33.41
C ALA A 125 -30.61 21.70 -34.22
N SER A 126 -31.18 22.90 -34.15
CA SER A 126 -32.18 23.37 -35.11
C SER A 126 -31.45 23.75 -36.39
N ASN A 127 -31.07 22.74 -37.17
CA ASN A 127 -30.56 22.97 -38.51
C ASN A 127 -31.72 23.47 -39.38
N LYS A 128 -31.82 24.80 -39.53
CA LYS A 128 -32.63 25.47 -40.56
C LYS A 128 -32.08 25.06 -41.93
N LYS A 129 -32.47 23.89 -42.42
CA LYS A 129 -32.54 23.62 -43.86
C LYS A 129 -33.94 23.99 -44.34
N ALA A 130 -33.99 24.67 -45.48
CA ALA A 130 -35.16 25.03 -46.29
C ALA A 130 -35.76 26.42 -46.06
N ALA A 131 -35.12 27.44 -46.63
CA ALA A 131 -35.71 28.61 -47.30
C ALA A 131 -34.56 29.62 -47.53
N ALA A 132 -34.33 30.23 -48.67
CA ALA A 132 -34.88 30.15 -50.01
C ALA A 132 -33.77 30.71 -50.91
N LYS A 133 -33.61 30.16 -52.10
CA LYS A 133 -32.70 30.67 -53.12
C LYS A 133 -33.53 31.58 -54.03
N PRO A 134 -33.24 32.88 -54.17
CA PRO A 134 -33.69 33.60 -55.34
C PRO A 134 -32.46 34.09 -56.12
N ALA A 135 -32.42 33.72 -57.40
CA ALA A 135 -31.95 34.57 -58.49
C ALA A 135 -31.80 33.69 -59.74
N LYS A 136 -32.73 33.84 -60.69
CA LYS A 136 -32.36 34.02 -62.10
C LYS A 136 -33.56 34.47 -62.94
N LYS A 137 -33.31 35.60 -63.61
CA LYS A 137 -33.86 36.17 -64.84
C LYS A 137 -35.34 36.52 -64.87
#